data_AF-A0A956PEU4-F1
#
_entry.id   AF-A0A956PEU4-F1
#
_cell.length_a   1.000
_cell.length_b   1.000
_cell.length_c   1.000
_cell.angle_alpha   90.00
_cell.angle_beta   90.00
_cell.angle_gamma   90.00
#
_symmetry.space_group_name_H-M   'P 1'
#
loop_
_entity.id
_entity.type
_entity.pdbx_description
1 polymer ?
#
loop_
_entity_poly.entity_id
_entity_poly.type
_entity_poly.pdbx_seq_one_letter_code
_entity_poly.pdbx_strand_id
1 'polypeptide(L)'
;MKDDISELDRFLSSHQGEGEVVSQDSSFTLARSEALRKISCFQLPFRGAWAVKAIQCAVAEGSGVPIRVDLTRKEARFYFSLSSFTLEEFQEAFYDPEPHANAALQHLVVALWAVGLREKWAFQMCLPGESACLMWNGESLTRVETDSRYDCAFLAVGHQFAEGKLGWVKGVVQSGGKNAEILTTLSRWCYTCPVPLTVDGRRLDSLQHCPTHGWAKNTFPLTIGFGEGTLSPLTLPPGTFEDIPSPHDPRKNFWNTTDHSADGLSAAGKAAFSSLPKRYGAPVPFIVAYFMEQVKRGKNYEWDPIFEDSMLYWVRDGVIVDEELLTTRRSQTALACFVDAAGLPTDLTTFRLQEGPERKRRKALARQSVRNGLAELESMEGPLKSMVSKGKILGYVAGGSLALAGVGMLWANPFYGAVAIVSGAVWAGTGGSTQEARFSSIMSGIEDLKSELEQG
;
A
#
# COMPACT_ATOMS: atom_id res chain seq x y z
N MET A 1 41.54 3.42 -18.81
CA MET A 1 40.42 3.11 -17.91
C MET A 1 39.51 4.32 -17.92
N LYS A 2 38.24 4.17 -18.31
CA LYS A 2 37.25 5.23 -18.11
C LYS A 2 36.80 5.07 -16.66
N ASP A 3 37.11 6.05 -15.82
CA ASP A 3 36.55 6.12 -14.48
C ASP A 3 35.03 6.26 -14.62
N ASP A 4 34.30 5.25 -14.17
CA ASP A 4 32.84 5.31 -14.07
C ASP A 4 32.52 6.30 -12.96
N ILE A 5 32.16 7.52 -13.36
CA ILE A 5 31.68 8.56 -12.46
C ILE A 5 30.41 8.02 -11.77
N SER A 6 30.46 7.89 -10.44
CA SER A 6 29.37 7.39 -9.60
C SER A 6 28.09 8.20 -9.83
N GLU A 7 26.91 7.55 -9.71
CA GLU A 7 25.62 8.27 -9.78
C GLU A 7 25.55 9.40 -8.73
N LEU A 8 26.22 9.21 -7.59
CA LEU A 8 26.38 10.23 -6.56
C LEU A 8 27.12 11.46 -7.08
N ASP A 9 28.23 11.29 -7.82
CA ASP A 9 28.99 12.39 -8.39
C ASP A 9 28.20 13.18 -9.44
N ARG A 10 27.37 12.48 -10.24
CA ARG A 10 26.47 13.13 -11.20
C ARG A 10 25.39 13.95 -10.49
N PHE A 11 24.85 13.46 -9.39
CA PHE A 11 23.85 14.17 -8.59
C PHE A 11 24.43 15.39 -7.86
N LEU A 12 25.61 15.23 -7.26
CA LEU A 12 26.31 16.33 -6.59
C LEU A 12 26.72 17.42 -7.60
N SER A 13 27.11 17.02 -8.82
CA SER A 13 27.41 17.96 -9.91
C SER A 13 26.17 18.72 -10.39
N SER A 14 24.98 18.10 -10.44
CA SER A 14 23.74 18.76 -10.89
C SER A 14 23.19 19.80 -9.89
N HIS A 15 23.66 19.78 -8.63
CA HIS A 15 23.30 20.75 -7.60
C HIS A 15 24.45 21.73 -7.26
N GLN A 16 25.46 21.86 -8.13
CA GLN A 16 26.57 22.81 -7.97
C GLN A 16 26.12 24.28 -7.86
N GLY A 17 24.94 24.63 -8.38
CA GLY A 17 24.41 26.00 -8.34
C GLY A 17 24.06 26.53 -6.94
N GLU A 18 24.02 25.67 -5.93
CA GLU A 18 23.67 26.04 -4.53
C GLU A 18 24.88 26.07 -3.58
N GLY A 19 26.11 25.93 -4.09
CA GLY A 19 27.35 25.94 -3.29
C GLY A 19 28.38 26.96 -3.76
N GLU A 20 29.10 27.56 -2.81
CA GLU A 20 30.24 28.44 -3.09
C GLU A 20 31.48 27.60 -3.47
N VAL A 21 32.08 27.91 -4.62
CA VAL A 21 33.33 27.27 -5.07
C VAL A 21 34.51 27.96 -4.38
N VAL A 22 35.18 27.24 -3.46
CA VAL A 22 36.27 27.82 -2.63
C VAL A 22 37.64 27.80 -3.33
N SER A 23 37.86 27.01 -4.40
CA SER A 23 39.09 27.10 -5.24
C SER A 23 39.03 26.25 -6.51
N GLN A 24 39.73 26.68 -7.58
CA GLN A 24 39.75 26.01 -8.91
C GLN A 24 40.61 24.72 -8.99
N ASP A 25 41.45 24.42 -7.99
CA ASP A 25 42.37 23.25 -8.02
C ASP A 25 42.07 22.17 -6.97
N SER A 26 40.91 22.24 -6.29
CA SER A 26 40.51 21.22 -5.30
C SER A 26 39.60 20.18 -5.95
N SER A 27 40.03 18.91 -5.99
CA SER A 27 39.11 17.78 -6.21
C SER A 27 37.96 17.87 -5.20
N PHE A 28 36.73 17.75 -5.69
CA PHE A 28 35.48 17.95 -4.95
C PHE A 28 35.36 16.91 -3.82
N THR A 29 36.08 17.11 -2.72
CA THR A 29 36.00 16.28 -1.53
C THR A 29 34.90 16.91 -0.69
N LEU A 30 33.65 16.74 -1.12
CA LEU A 30 32.52 16.95 -0.22
C LEU A 30 32.84 16.12 1.02
N ALA A 31 33.08 16.78 2.16
CA ALA A 31 33.25 16.06 3.42
C ALA A 31 32.06 15.09 3.52
N ARG A 32 32.31 13.78 3.73
CA ARG A 32 31.26 12.74 3.67
C ARG A 32 30.02 13.10 4.52
N SER A 33 30.24 13.80 5.64
CA SER A 33 29.18 14.36 6.48
C SER A 33 28.26 15.35 5.75
N GLU A 34 28.80 16.21 4.90
CA GLU A 34 28.06 17.17 4.10
C GLU A 34 27.34 16.50 2.91
N ALA A 35 27.93 15.45 2.33
CA ALA A 35 27.25 14.62 1.34
C ALA A 35 26.03 13.90 1.95
N LEU A 36 26.21 13.26 3.10
CA LEU A 36 25.12 12.63 3.88
C LEU A 36 24.04 13.63 4.26
N ARG A 37 24.43 14.84 4.70
CA ARG A 37 23.48 15.91 5.02
C ARG A 37 22.63 16.25 3.79
N LYS A 38 23.25 16.45 2.62
CA LYS A 38 22.53 16.72 1.37
C LYS A 38 21.62 15.55 0.98
N ILE A 39 22.12 14.32 0.98
CA ILE A 39 21.32 13.11 0.68
C ILE A 39 20.10 13.04 1.60
N SER A 40 20.27 13.20 2.91
CA SER A 40 19.17 13.12 3.87
C SER A 40 18.04 14.13 3.62
N CYS A 41 18.36 15.31 3.04
CA CYS A 41 17.38 16.35 2.72
C CYS A 41 16.55 16.01 1.47
N PHE A 42 17.11 15.32 0.48
CA PHE A 42 16.51 15.15 -0.85
C PHE A 42 16.14 13.71 -1.20
N GLN A 43 16.64 12.72 -0.46
CA GLN A 43 16.44 11.30 -0.79
C GLN A 43 15.00 10.83 -0.53
N LEU A 44 14.24 11.45 0.37
CA LEU A 44 12.86 11.03 0.63
C LEU A 44 11.85 12.05 0.08
N PRO A 45 10.87 11.60 -0.74
CA PRO A 45 10.00 12.49 -1.51
C PRO A 45 8.89 13.13 -0.67
N PHE A 46 8.58 12.56 0.50
CA PHE A 46 7.62 13.08 1.45
C PHE A 46 8.05 12.71 2.87
N ARG A 47 7.57 13.47 3.85
CA ARG A 47 8.06 13.41 5.24
C ARG A 47 7.82 12.05 5.91
N GLY A 48 6.70 11.38 5.65
CA GLY A 48 6.42 10.04 6.19
C GLY A 48 7.19 8.88 5.53
N ALA A 49 7.96 9.10 4.46
CA ALA A 49 8.57 8.03 3.66
C ALA A 49 9.57 7.16 4.44
N TRP A 50 10.16 7.69 5.52
CA TRP A 50 11.06 6.92 6.38
C TRP A 50 10.33 5.73 7.03
N ALA A 51 9.04 5.89 7.38
CA ALA A 51 8.25 4.83 7.97
C ALA A 51 7.99 3.72 6.96
N VAL A 52 7.78 4.08 5.68
CA VAL A 52 7.65 3.12 4.57
C VAL A 52 8.97 2.37 4.37
N LYS A 53 10.11 3.07 4.43
CA LYS A 53 11.44 2.44 4.37
C LYS A 53 11.72 1.48 5.52
N ALA A 54 11.24 1.77 6.73
CA ALA A 54 11.30 0.82 7.85
C ALA A 54 10.50 -0.47 7.56
N ILE A 55 9.34 -0.35 6.89
CA ILE A 55 8.58 -1.54 6.42
C ILE A 55 9.35 -2.28 5.32
N GLN A 56 9.94 -1.59 4.35
CA GLN A 56 10.76 -2.22 3.30
C GLN A 56 11.95 -2.97 3.88
N CYS A 57 12.61 -2.43 4.91
CA CYS A 57 13.65 -3.12 5.66
C CYS A 57 13.14 -4.44 6.24
N ALA A 58 12.03 -4.41 6.96
CA ALA A 58 11.42 -5.60 7.56
C ALA A 58 11.00 -6.66 6.53
N VAL A 59 10.51 -6.23 5.36
CA VAL A 59 10.12 -7.14 4.27
C VAL A 59 11.36 -7.72 3.58
N ALA A 60 12.39 -6.91 3.32
CA ALA A 60 13.63 -7.34 2.68
C ALA A 60 14.41 -8.37 3.53
N GLU A 61 14.25 -8.35 4.86
CA GLU A 61 14.78 -9.39 5.75
C GLU A 61 14.19 -10.79 5.45
N GLY A 62 12.94 -10.87 4.97
CA GLY A 62 12.31 -12.13 4.56
C GLY A 62 11.95 -13.09 5.71
N SER A 63 11.95 -12.61 6.96
CA SER A 63 11.73 -13.43 8.17
C SER A 63 10.32 -14.04 8.32
N GLY A 64 9.32 -13.47 7.64
CA GLY A 64 7.91 -13.86 7.78
C GLY A 64 7.26 -13.54 9.14
N VAL A 65 8.00 -12.89 10.06
CA VAL A 65 7.50 -12.49 11.38
C VAL A 65 6.63 -11.23 11.25
N PRO A 66 5.43 -11.17 11.89
CA PRO A 66 4.56 -10.00 11.81
C PRO A 66 5.26 -8.68 12.17
N ILE A 67 4.95 -7.65 11.41
CA ILE A 67 5.38 -6.28 11.68
C ILE A 67 4.31 -5.59 12.53
N ARG A 68 4.72 -5.08 13.69
CA ARG A 68 3.85 -4.27 14.55
C ARG A 68 4.39 -2.85 14.64
N VAL A 69 3.50 -1.88 14.46
CA VAL A 69 3.78 -0.48 14.68
C VAL A 69 2.85 0.03 15.78
N ASP A 70 3.42 0.61 16.83
CA ASP A 70 2.66 1.23 17.92
C ASP A 70 2.95 2.73 17.93
N LEU A 71 1.91 3.55 17.78
CA LEU A 71 1.99 5.00 17.73
C LEU A 71 1.58 5.58 19.08
N THR A 72 2.59 5.93 19.88
CA THR A 72 2.36 6.53 21.20
C THR A 72 2.32 8.06 21.11
N ARG A 73 2.03 8.71 22.25
CA ARG A 73 2.12 10.17 22.36
C ARG A 73 3.54 10.71 22.26
N LYS A 74 4.58 9.88 22.43
CA LYS A 74 5.98 10.32 22.49
C LYS A 74 6.82 9.83 21.33
N GLU A 75 6.46 8.70 20.77
CA GLU A 75 7.27 7.99 19.77
C GLU A 75 6.41 7.05 18.92
N ALA A 76 6.91 6.78 17.72
CA ALA A 76 6.49 5.66 16.88
C ALA A 76 7.44 4.48 17.13
N ARG A 77 6.87 3.31 17.42
CA ARG A 77 7.62 2.09 17.72
C ARG A 77 7.36 1.06 16.64
N PHE A 78 8.42 0.46 16.12
CA PHE A 78 8.36 -0.60 15.13
C PHE A 78 8.98 -1.86 15.73
N TYR A 79 8.28 -2.97 15.56
CA TYR A 79 8.69 -4.30 15.99
C TYR A 79 8.65 -5.22 14.78
N PHE A 80 9.78 -5.83 14.47
CA PHE A 80 9.93 -6.75 13.34
C PHE A 80 11.17 -7.62 13.55
N SER A 81 11.36 -8.66 12.74
CA SER A 81 12.57 -9.48 12.84
C SER A 81 13.69 -8.86 12.00
N LEU A 82 14.91 -8.91 12.54
CA LEU A 82 16.15 -8.61 11.82
C LEU A 82 17.26 -9.53 12.34
N SER A 83 18.03 -10.08 11.43
CA SER A 83 19.15 -10.97 11.68
C SER A 83 20.26 -10.84 10.64
N SER A 84 20.02 -10.13 9.53
CA SER A 84 20.95 -10.01 8.41
C SER A 84 22.13 -9.05 8.62
N PHE A 85 22.15 -8.31 9.74
CA PHE A 85 23.27 -7.43 10.10
C PHE A 85 23.40 -7.22 11.61
N THR A 86 24.58 -6.80 12.06
CA THR A 86 24.86 -6.48 13.47
C THR A 86 24.73 -4.99 13.78
N LEU A 87 24.81 -4.61 15.06
CA LEU A 87 24.82 -3.19 15.46
C LEU A 87 26.07 -2.46 14.92
N GLU A 88 27.22 -3.13 14.88
CA GLU A 88 28.46 -2.58 14.35
C GLU A 88 28.32 -2.27 12.85
N GLU A 89 27.84 -3.23 12.07
CA GLU A 89 27.60 -3.06 10.63
C GLU A 89 26.58 -1.93 10.38
N PHE A 90 25.52 -1.85 11.17
CA PHE A 90 24.57 -0.74 11.08
C PHE A 90 25.25 0.61 11.36
N GLN A 91 26.06 0.69 12.42
CA GLN A 91 26.71 1.93 12.81
C GLN A 91 27.71 2.40 11.76
N GLU A 92 28.45 1.47 11.13
CA GLU A 92 29.34 1.76 10.01
C GLU A 92 28.56 2.26 8.79
N ALA A 93 27.52 1.52 8.38
CA ALA A 93 26.69 1.87 7.23
C ALA A 93 25.95 3.21 7.41
N PHE A 94 25.59 3.58 8.65
CA PHE A 94 24.91 4.86 8.92
C PHE A 94 25.77 6.09 8.55
N TYR A 95 27.09 5.97 8.53
CA TYR A 95 28.00 7.06 8.15
C TYR A 95 28.62 6.88 6.76
N ASP A 96 28.18 5.88 6.00
CA ASP A 96 28.63 5.64 4.64
C ASP A 96 27.54 6.05 3.64
N PRO A 97 27.75 7.10 2.80
CA PRO A 97 26.77 7.51 1.80
C PRO A 97 26.63 6.50 0.64
N GLU A 98 27.54 5.54 0.51
CA GLU A 98 27.51 4.56 -0.57
C GLU A 98 26.40 3.52 -0.37
N PRO A 99 25.79 2.99 -1.46
CA PRO A 99 24.79 1.93 -1.35
C PRO A 99 25.35 0.65 -0.71
N HIS A 100 24.64 0.14 0.29
CA HIS A 100 24.99 -1.10 0.97
C HIS A 100 24.44 -2.34 0.23
N ALA A 101 25.21 -3.44 0.21
CA ALA A 101 24.82 -4.68 -0.48
C ALA A 101 23.63 -5.39 0.19
N ASN A 102 23.52 -5.31 1.52
CA ASN A 102 22.35 -5.76 2.26
C ASN A 102 21.19 -4.75 2.08
N ALA A 103 20.15 -5.16 1.35
CA ALA A 103 18.99 -4.32 1.05
C ALA A 103 18.19 -3.90 2.30
N ALA A 104 18.05 -4.78 3.30
CA ALA A 104 17.34 -4.46 4.54
C ALA A 104 18.07 -3.33 5.29
N LEU A 105 19.40 -3.47 5.44
CA LEU A 105 20.23 -2.44 6.04
C LEU A 105 20.17 -1.12 5.25
N GLN A 106 20.24 -1.19 3.92
CA GLN A 106 20.15 0.00 3.05
C GLN A 106 18.83 0.76 3.28
N HIS A 107 17.69 0.06 3.30
CA HIS A 107 16.40 0.70 3.55
C HIS A 107 16.34 1.35 4.93
N LEU A 108 16.89 0.69 5.96
CA LEU A 108 16.89 1.21 7.32
C LEU A 108 17.77 2.45 7.47
N VAL A 109 18.98 2.44 6.90
CA VAL A 109 19.91 3.57 6.92
C VAL A 109 19.27 4.79 6.23
N VAL A 110 18.69 4.61 5.04
CA VAL A 110 17.98 5.66 4.31
C VAL A 110 16.81 6.23 5.13
N ALA A 111 16.04 5.38 5.81
CA ALA A 111 14.99 5.83 6.71
C ALA A 111 15.55 6.73 7.82
N LEU A 112 16.63 6.28 8.46
CA LEU A 112 17.19 6.92 9.65
C LEU A 112 18.06 8.14 9.34
N TRP A 113 18.56 8.30 8.12
CA TRP A 113 19.10 9.58 7.66
C TRP A 113 18.04 10.67 7.63
N ALA A 114 16.86 10.37 7.10
CA ALA A 114 15.77 11.36 7.09
C ALA A 114 15.29 11.70 8.51
N VAL A 115 15.21 10.70 9.40
CA VAL A 115 14.82 10.91 10.80
C VAL A 115 15.90 11.67 11.59
N GLY A 116 17.14 11.17 11.56
CA GLY A 116 18.22 11.64 12.44
C GLY A 116 18.97 12.85 11.91
N LEU A 117 19.31 12.88 10.62
CA LEU A 117 20.15 13.93 10.04
C LEU A 117 19.30 15.12 9.57
N ARG A 118 18.20 14.87 8.86
CA ARG A 118 17.29 15.92 8.36
C ARG A 118 16.36 16.44 9.44
N GLU A 119 15.54 15.58 10.04
CA GLU A 119 14.53 16.01 11.00
C GLU A 119 15.07 16.19 12.43
N LYS A 120 16.31 15.76 12.70
CA LYS A 120 16.97 15.84 14.02
C LYS A 120 16.21 15.11 15.13
N TRP A 121 15.43 14.08 14.79
CA TRP A 121 14.68 13.30 15.76
C TRP A 121 15.57 12.23 16.38
N ALA A 122 15.42 12.03 17.69
CA ALA A 122 16.08 10.94 18.38
C ALA A 122 15.48 9.61 17.95
N PHE A 123 16.32 8.58 17.84
CA PHE A 123 15.88 7.21 17.64
C PHE A 123 16.72 6.22 18.42
N GLN A 124 16.14 5.06 18.69
CA GLN A 124 16.79 3.93 19.34
C GLN A 124 16.56 2.68 18.50
N MET A 125 17.63 1.92 18.24
CA MET A 125 17.59 0.66 17.53
C MET A 125 18.18 -0.46 18.41
N CYS A 126 17.37 -1.48 18.68
CA CYS A 126 17.81 -2.72 19.33
C CYS A 126 17.66 -3.88 18.35
N LEU A 127 18.64 -4.78 18.33
CA LEU A 127 18.56 -6.03 17.58
C LEU A 127 18.20 -7.21 18.52
N PRO A 128 17.62 -8.30 17.99
CA PRO A 128 17.20 -9.43 18.81
C PRO A 128 18.37 -10.03 19.59
N GLY A 129 18.15 -10.30 20.87
CA GLY A 129 19.12 -11.03 21.70
C GLY A 129 20.34 -10.21 22.18
N GLU A 130 20.55 -9.01 21.66
CA GLU A 130 21.61 -8.07 22.07
C GLU A 130 21.31 -7.41 23.42
N SER A 131 22.34 -7.15 24.22
CA SER A 131 22.27 -6.38 25.48
C SER A 131 22.66 -4.91 25.29
N ALA A 132 22.78 -4.47 24.05
CA ALA A 132 23.10 -3.11 23.67
C ALA A 132 22.13 -2.62 22.60
N CYS A 133 22.05 -1.30 22.46
CA CYS A 133 21.28 -0.63 21.43
C CYS A 133 22.09 0.52 20.85
N LEU A 134 21.70 0.97 19.66
CA LEU A 134 22.20 2.19 19.08
C LEU A 134 21.21 3.31 19.33
N MET A 135 21.71 4.43 19.83
CA MET A 135 20.93 5.61 20.14
C MET A 135 21.48 6.80 19.38
N TRP A 136 20.60 7.44 18.61
CA TRP A 136 20.85 8.73 18.01
C TRP A 136 20.25 9.83 18.88
N ASN A 137 21.10 10.78 19.29
CA ASN A 137 20.72 11.88 20.16
C ASN A 137 20.57 13.22 19.40
N GLY A 138 20.31 13.20 18.09
CA GLY A 138 20.25 14.42 17.27
C GLY A 138 21.61 14.89 16.70
N GLU A 139 22.72 14.36 17.23
CA GLU A 139 24.08 14.76 16.85
C GLU A 139 24.98 13.58 16.49
N SER A 140 24.93 12.51 17.27
CA SER A 140 25.81 11.35 17.14
C SER A 140 25.07 10.05 17.41
N LEU A 141 25.48 8.98 16.71
CA LEU A 141 25.03 7.63 16.95
C LEU A 141 25.97 6.97 17.96
N THR A 142 25.43 6.58 19.11
CA THR A 142 26.20 5.97 20.20
C THR A 142 25.63 4.61 20.57
N ARG A 143 26.49 3.64 20.86
CA ARG A 143 26.08 2.38 21.46
C ARG A 143 25.89 2.54 22.97
N VAL A 144 24.78 2.05 23.48
CA VAL A 144 24.40 2.14 24.90
C VAL A 144 23.93 0.77 25.37
N GLU A 145 24.42 0.33 26.53
CA GLU A 145 23.93 -0.89 27.18
C GLU A 145 22.46 -0.74 27.58
N THR A 146 21.69 -1.83 27.48
CA THR A 146 20.27 -1.83 27.84
C THR A 146 19.93 -3.03 28.70
N ASP A 147 19.16 -2.78 29.76
CA ASP A 147 18.62 -3.83 30.63
C ASP A 147 17.49 -4.63 29.93
N SER A 148 16.98 -4.12 28.80
CA SER A 148 15.88 -4.72 28.06
C SER A 148 16.41 -5.61 26.95
N ARG A 149 16.15 -6.92 27.05
CA ARG A 149 16.41 -7.87 25.97
C ARG A 149 15.13 -8.06 25.16
N TYR A 150 15.23 -7.83 23.85
CA TYR A 150 14.12 -8.00 22.92
C TYR A 150 14.28 -9.30 22.14
N ASP A 151 13.16 -10.01 21.95
CA ASP A 151 13.11 -11.22 21.12
C ASP A 151 12.98 -10.90 19.62
N CYS A 152 12.80 -9.62 19.29
CA CYS A 152 12.72 -9.08 17.94
C CYS A 152 13.47 -7.75 17.85
N ALA A 153 13.67 -7.25 16.64
CA ALA A 153 14.22 -5.92 16.47
C ALA A 153 13.20 -4.87 16.90
N PHE A 154 13.72 -3.83 17.55
CA PHE A 154 12.93 -2.73 18.07
C PHE A 154 13.52 -1.41 17.61
N LEU A 155 12.72 -0.64 16.87
CA LEU A 155 13.03 0.73 16.48
C LEU A 155 12.04 1.68 17.14
N ALA A 156 12.53 2.60 17.97
CA ALA A 156 11.74 3.71 18.48
C ALA A 156 12.23 5.02 17.85
N VAL A 157 11.28 5.82 17.33
CA VAL A 157 11.54 7.14 16.78
C VAL A 157 10.74 8.17 17.57
N GLY A 158 11.44 9.08 18.23
CA GLY A 158 10.84 10.14 19.05
C GLY A 158 10.15 11.20 18.20
N HIS A 159 9.02 11.72 18.68
CA HIS A 159 8.30 12.80 18.02
C HIS A 159 9.01 14.15 18.13
N GLN A 160 9.91 14.36 19.08
CA GLN A 160 10.74 15.57 19.21
C GLN A 160 12.02 15.26 19.98
N PHE A 161 13.04 16.09 19.73
CA PHE A 161 14.23 16.15 20.58
C PHE A 161 13.91 16.95 21.86
N ALA A 162 14.33 16.43 23.01
CA ALA A 162 14.39 17.21 24.24
C ALA A 162 15.86 17.26 24.64
N GLU A 163 16.43 18.46 24.70
CA GLU A 163 17.83 18.67 25.09
C GLU A 163 18.14 18.04 26.46
N GLY A 164 19.23 17.28 26.53
CA GLY A 164 19.78 16.71 27.77
C GLY A 164 19.96 15.19 27.76
N LYS A 165 20.98 14.71 28.47
CA LYS A 165 21.44 13.29 28.51
C LYS A 165 20.39 12.26 28.96
N LEU A 166 19.22 12.69 29.45
CA LEU A 166 18.09 11.83 29.86
C LEU A 166 16.71 12.44 29.47
N GLY A 167 16.68 13.32 28.46
CA GLY A 167 15.58 14.27 28.23
C GLY A 167 14.31 13.76 27.52
N TRP A 168 14.29 12.58 26.89
CA TRP A 168 13.17 12.15 26.01
C TRP A 168 11.80 12.01 26.71
N VAL A 169 11.77 12.05 28.06
CA VAL A 169 10.54 11.93 28.85
C VAL A 169 9.72 13.24 28.90
N LYS A 170 10.30 14.40 28.53
CA LYS A 170 9.63 15.72 28.67
C LYS A 170 9.44 16.43 27.33
N GLY A 171 8.54 15.91 26.51
CA GLY A 171 7.96 16.62 25.38
C GLY A 171 6.48 16.26 25.27
N VAL A 172 5.59 17.10 25.79
CA VAL A 172 4.15 17.00 25.55
C VAL A 172 3.77 18.25 24.78
N VAL A 173 3.49 18.08 23.49
CA VAL A 173 2.50 18.81 22.65
C VAL A 173 2.81 18.52 21.16
N GLN A 174 1.76 18.19 20.39
CA GLN A 174 1.71 17.88 18.93
C GLN A 174 2.04 16.45 18.42
N SER A 175 1.82 15.38 19.20
CA SER A 175 1.95 14.01 18.66
C SER A 175 0.79 13.52 17.79
N GLY A 176 -0.41 14.08 17.94
CA GLY A 176 -1.59 13.67 17.17
C GLY A 176 -1.42 13.84 15.66
N GLY A 177 -0.86 14.98 15.23
CA GLY A 177 -0.60 15.25 13.80
C GLY A 177 0.44 14.30 13.20
N LYS A 178 1.52 14.01 13.95
CA LYS A 178 2.58 13.09 13.50
C LYS A 178 2.08 11.64 13.40
N ASN A 179 1.32 11.17 14.38
CA ASN A 179 0.74 9.83 14.34
C ASN A 179 -0.23 9.69 13.17
N ALA A 180 -1.08 10.71 12.93
CA ALA A 180 -1.97 10.72 11.78
C ALA A 180 -1.21 10.70 10.45
N GLU A 181 -0.10 11.44 10.34
CA GLU A 181 0.78 11.45 9.18
C GLU A 181 1.39 10.07 8.91
N ILE A 182 1.96 9.42 9.94
CA ILE A 182 2.55 8.08 9.83
C ILE A 182 1.48 7.06 9.44
N LEU A 183 0.33 7.04 10.12
CA LEU A 183 -0.76 6.12 9.83
C LEU A 183 -1.28 6.30 8.39
N THR A 184 -1.48 7.55 7.96
CA THR A 184 -1.94 7.86 6.59
C THR A 184 -0.92 7.37 5.57
N THR A 185 0.37 7.59 5.85
CA THR A 185 1.47 7.17 4.98
C THR A 185 1.52 5.65 4.88
N LEU A 186 1.57 4.93 6.00
CA LEU A 186 1.61 3.46 6.00
C LEU A 186 0.36 2.86 5.35
N SER A 187 -0.81 3.44 5.58
CA SER A 187 -2.06 3.00 4.93
C SER A 187 -2.05 3.21 3.42
N ARG A 188 -1.41 4.29 2.94
CA ARG A 188 -1.33 4.60 1.51
C ARG A 188 -0.31 3.73 0.77
N TRP A 189 0.81 3.39 1.40
CA TRP A 189 1.95 2.79 0.70
C TRP A 189 2.22 1.33 1.07
N CYS A 190 1.78 0.84 2.24
CA CYS A 190 2.18 -0.46 2.76
C CYS A 190 1.06 -1.52 2.77
N TYR A 191 -0.09 -1.25 2.16
CA TYR A 191 -1.21 -2.21 2.14
C TYR A 191 -0.92 -3.47 1.31
N THR A 192 0.12 -3.44 0.47
CA THR A 192 0.65 -4.59 -0.29
C THR A 192 1.65 -5.43 0.50
N CYS A 193 1.88 -5.13 1.78
CA CYS A 193 2.91 -5.78 2.58
C CYS A 193 2.67 -7.31 2.67
N PRO A 194 3.62 -8.15 2.23
CA PRO A 194 3.44 -9.61 2.18
C PRO A 194 3.58 -10.26 3.56
N VAL A 195 4.02 -9.49 4.55
CA VAL A 195 4.12 -9.88 5.96
C VAL A 195 2.96 -9.23 6.71
N PRO A 196 2.32 -9.91 7.69
CA PRO A 196 1.25 -9.31 8.47
C PRO A 196 1.70 -7.97 9.07
N LEU A 197 0.97 -6.90 8.79
CA LEU A 197 1.32 -5.53 9.18
C LEU A 197 0.20 -4.93 10.00
N THR A 198 0.51 -4.56 11.23
CA THR A 198 -0.43 -3.88 12.13
C THR A 198 0.08 -2.52 12.57
N VAL A 199 -0.81 -1.54 12.66
CA VAL A 199 -0.54 -0.21 13.24
C VAL A 199 -1.58 0.05 14.32
N ASP A 200 -1.16 0.24 15.56
CA ASP A 200 -2.03 0.33 16.75
C ASP A 200 -3.02 -0.84 16.84
N GLY A 201 -2.54 -2.04 16.50
CA GLY A 201 -3.37 -3.26 16.44
C GLY A 201 -4.32 -3.34 15.24
N ARG A 202 -4.41 -2.30 14.39
CA ARG A 202 -5.20 -2.32 13.15
C ARG A 202 -4.38 -2.91 12.00
N ARG A 203 -4.92 -3.93 11.35
CA ARG A 203 -4.31 -4.55 10.16
C ARG A 203 -4.31 -3.60 8.95
N LEU A 204 -3.18 -3.49 8.26
CA LEU A 204 -3.02 -2.69 7.03
C LEU A 204 -2.73 -3.52 5.78
N ASP A 205 -2.14 -4.72 5.90
CA ASP A 205 -1.79 -5.61 4.78
C ASP A 205 -3.01 -6.27 4.12
N SER A 206 -3.66 -5.59 3.19
CA SER A 206 -4.78 -6.16 2.43
C SER A 206 -4.94 -5.40 1.12
N LEU A 207 -5.09 -6.12 -0.01
CA LEU A 207 -5.35 -5.46 -1.28
C LEU A 207 -6.62 -4.61 -1.22
N GLN A 208 -7.63 -5.05 -0.48
CA GLN A 208 -8.89 -4.34 -0.27
C GLN A 208 -8.72 -3.03 0.55
N HIS A 209 -7.54 -2.77 1.12
CA HIS A 209 -7.19 -1.47 1.71
C HIS A 209 -6.59 -0.49 0.69
N CYS A 210 -6.53 -0.84 -0.61
CA CYS A 210 -6.13 0.08 -1.66
C CYS A 210 -6.90 1.41 -1.54
N PRO A 211 -6.21 2.56 -1.39
CA PRO A 211 -6.86 3.84 -1.09
C PRO A 211 -7.87 4.31 -2.12
N THR A 212 -7.72 3.89 -3.38
CA THR A 212 -8.53 4.36 -4.51
C THR A 212 -9.54 3.32 -4.98
N HIS A 213 -9.23 2.02 -4.88
CA HIS A 213 -10.03 0.92 -5.44
C HIS A 213 -10.50 -0.09 -4.38
N GLY A 214 -10.11 0.11 -3.13
CA GLY A 214 -10.49 -0.70 -1.99
C GLY A 214 -11.79 -0.23 -1.34
N TRP A 215 -12.02 -0.67 -0.10
CA TRP A 215 -13.22 -0.31 0.64
C TRP A 215 -13.24 1.16 1.06
N ALA A 216 -14.16 1.94 0.49
CA ALA A 216 -14.40 3.33 0.86
C ALA A 216 -15.90 3.68 0.78
N LYS A 217 -16.27 4.91 1.15
CA LYS A 217 -17.68 5.36 1.14
C LYS A 217 -18.32 5.28 -0.26
N ASN A 218 -17.54 5.54 -1.29
CA ASN A 218 -17.97 5.67 -2.68
C ASN A 218 -17.38 4.59 -3.61
N THR A 219 -16.69 3.60 -3.04
CA THR A 219 -15.98 2.56 -3.79
C THR A 219 -16.43 1.20 -3.31
N PHE A 220 -16.82 0.36 -4.25
CA PHE A 220 -17.37 -0.97 -4.03
C PHE A 220 -16.50 -2.00 -4.75
N PRO A 221 -15.46 -2.55 -4.07
CA PRO A 221 -14.68 -3.66 -4.61
C PRO A 221 -15.59 -4.85 -4.91
N LEU A 222 -15.61 -5.28 -6.17
CA LEU A 222 -16.43 -6.38 -6.66
C LEU A 222 -15.72 -7.72 -6.52
N THR A 223 -14.43 -7.77 -6.85
CA THR A 223 -13.63 -9.01 -6.77
C THR A 223 -12.13 -8.72 -6.80
N ILE A 224 -11.33 -9.74 -6.51
CA ILE A 224 -9.89 -9.78 -6.80
C ILE A 224 -9.68 -10.82 -7.89
N GLY A 225 -9.10 -10.38 -9.00
CA GLY A 225 -8.59 -11.26 -10.04
C GLY A 225 -7.09 -11.51 -9.85
N PHE A 226 -6.64 -12.63 -10.41
CA PHE A 226 -5.25 -13.05 -10.35
C PHE A 226 -4.77 -13.37 -11.76
N GLY A 227 -4.36 -12.33 -12.49
CA GLY A 227 -3.88 -12.47 -13.85
C GLY A 227 -2.67 -13.41 -13.91
N GLU A 228 -2.71 -14.35 -14.84
CA GLU A 228 -1.60 -15.26 -15.14
C GLU A 228 -0.66 -14.65 -16.19
N GLY A 229 0.59 -15.10 -16.24
CA GLY A 229 1.56 -14.60 -17.20
C GLY A 229 3.00 -14.91 -16.82
N THR A 230 3.93 -14.27 -17.53
CA THR A 230 5.38 -14.46 -17.36
C THR A 230 6.03 -13.47 -16.40
N LEU A 231 5.24 -12.60 -15.77
CA LEU A 231 5.75 -11.63 -14.79
C LEU A 231 6.08 -12.34 -13.48
N SER A 232 7.08 -11.81 -12.76
CA SER A 232 7.44 -12.30 -11.43
C SER A 232 6.22 -12.20 -10.50
N PRO A 233 5.87 -13.28 -9.78
CA PRO A 233 4.74 -13.25 -8.86
C PRO A 233 5.02 -12.36 -7.65
N LEU A 234 4.06 -11.52 -7.32
CA LEU A 234 3.99 -10.84 -6.05
C LEU A 234 3.49 -11.80 -4.98
N THR A 235 4.10 -11.80 -3.81
CA THR A 235 3.50 -12.39 -2.61
C THR A 235 2.32 -11.53 -2.18
N LEU A 236 1.15 -12.15 -2.00
CA LEU A 236 -0.07 -11.42 -1.67
C LEU A 236 -0.08 -11.04 -0.18
N PRO A 237 -0.59 -9.84 0.17
CA PRO A 237 -0.69 -9.45 1.57
C PRO A 237 -1.68 -10.38 2.28
N PRO A 238 -1.30 -10.98 3.42
CA PRO A 238 -2.08 -12.07 4.01
C PRO A 238 -3.47 -11.63 4.48
N GLY A 239 -3.66 -10.34 4.82
CA GLY A 239 -4.98 -9.79 5.16
C GLY A 239 -5.92 -9.59 3.99
N THR A 240 -5.51 -10.01 2.79
CA THR A 240 -6.43 -10.19 1.67
C THR A 240 -7.41 -11.35 1.93
N PHE A 241 -6.96 -12.40 2.63
CA PHE A 241 -7.72 -13.63 2.83
C PHE A 241 -7.93 -13.99 4.31
N GLU A 242 -7.11 -13.43 5.20
CA GLU A 242 -7.15 -13.78 6.62
C GLU A 242 -7.89 -12.73 7.43
N ASP A 243 -8.90 -13.19 8.18
CA ASP A 243 -9.49 -12.42 9.27
C ASP A 243 -8.59 -12.54 10.50
N ILE A 244 -7.68 -11.58 10.69
CA ILE A 244 -7.03 -11.41 12.00
C ILE A 244 -7.91 -10.44 12.81
N PRO A 245 -8.45 -10.87 13.96
CA PRO A 245 -9.15 -9.97 14.86
C PRO A 245 -8.20 -8.85 15.29
N SER A 246 -8.45 -7.63 14.83
CA SER A 246 -7.75 -6.45 15.36
C SER A 246 -8.21 -6.27 16.83
N PRO A 247 -7.29 -6.34 17.81
CA PRO A 247 -7.65 -6.26 19.24
C PRO A 247 -8.36 -4.94 19.58
N HIS A 248 -8.05 -3.89 18.82
CA HIS A 248 -8.68 -2.58 18.83
C HIS A 248 -8.90 -2.18 17.37
N ASP A 249 -9.94 -2.68 16.71
CA ASP A 249 -10.36 -2.07 15.45
C ASP A 249 -11.19 -0.82 15.77
N PRO A 250 -10.62 0.41 15.76
CA PRO A 250 -11.43 1.60 15.88
C PRO A 250 -12.42 1.69 14.72
N ARG A 251 -12.29 0.91 13.63
CA ARG A 251 -13.29 0.89 12.55
C ARG A 251 -14.64 0.39 13.01
N LYS A 252 -14.80 -0.41 14.07
CA LYS A 252 -16.15 -0.61 14.66
C LYS A 252 -16.85 0.72 14.97
N ASN A 253 -16.09 1.78 15.23
CA ASN A 253 -16.56 3.14 15.49
C ASN A 253 -16.13 4.19 14.44
N PHE A 254 -15.22 3.87 13.50
CA PHE A 254 -14.79 4.75 12.40
C PHE A 254 -15.71 4.62 11.18
N TRP A 255 -16.55 3.58 11.13
CA TRP A 255 -17.78 3.54 10.32
C TRP A 255 -18.87 4.46 10.90
N ASN A 256 -18.49 5.62 11.44
CA ASN A 256 -19.40 6.73 11.72
C ASN A 256 -19.75 7.49 10.44
N THR A 257 -19.86 6.79 9.32
CA THR A 257 -20.80 7.22 8.28
C THR A 257 -22.17 6.89 8.84
N THR A 258 -22.92 7.92 9.21
CA THR A 258 -24.34 7.92 9.58
C THR A 258 -25.25 7.43 8.45
N ASP A 259 -24.80 6.45 7.66
CA ASP A 259 -25.39 6.04 6.40
C ASP A 259 -25.39 4.51 6.33
N HIS A 260 -26.32 3.91 7.08
CA HIS A 260 -26.61 2.47 7.08
C HIS A 260 -27.00 1.90 5.70
N SER A 261 -27.06 2.74 4.66
CA SER A 261 -27.40 2.33 3.29
C SER A 261 -26.27 1.58 2.57
N ALA A 262 -25.01 1.75 3.00
CA ALA A 262 -23.85 1.07 2.41
C ALA A 262 -23.42 -0.20 3.17
N ASP A 263 -24.00 -0.49 4.33
CA ASP A 263 -23.65 -1.65 5.17
C ASP A 263 -23.92 -2.98 4.45
N GLY A 264 -25.03 -3.05 3.70
CA GLY A 264 -25.39 -4.23 2.90
C GLY A 264 -24.39 -4.53 1.78
N LEU A 265 -23.82 -3.49 1.17
CA LEU A 265 -22.80 -3.59 0.12
C LEU A 265 -21.45 -4.02 0.64
N SER A 266 -21.06 -3.47 1.79
CA SER A 266 -19.82 -3.87 2.45
C SER A 266 -19.91 -5.33 2.89
N ALA A 267 -21.04 -5.77 3.44
CA ALA A 267 -21.28 -7.17 3.78
C ALA A 267 -21.23 -8.09 2.55
N ALA A 268 -21.79 -7.64 1.43
CA ALA A 268 -21.81 -8.36 0.17
C ALA A 268 -20.43 -8.62 -0.44
N GLY A 269 -19.64 -7.55 -0.61
CA GLY A 269 -18.29 -7.74 -1.15
C GLY A 269 -17.41 -8.47 -0.15
N LYS A 270 -17.57 -8.27 1.17
CA LYS A 270 -16.86 -9.10 2.18
C LYS A 270 -17.18 -10.59 2.00
N ALA A 271 -18.45 -10.94 1.79
CA ALA A 271 -18.84 -12.31 1.51
C ALA A 271 -18.20 -12.83 0.21
N ALA A 272 -18.12 -12.00 -0.84
CA ALA A 272 -17.42 -12.33 -2.08
C ALA A 272 -15.92 -12.55 -1.91
N PHE A 273 -15.24 -11.71 -1.13
CA PHE A 273 -13.82 -11.91 -0.86
C PHE A 273 -13.57 -13.15 0.00
N SER A 274 -14.48 -13.46 0.92
CA SER A 274 -14.36 -14.67 1.77
C SER A 274 -14.54 -15.99 1.00
N SER A 275 -15.20 -15.96 -0.17
CA SER A 275 -15.33 -17.14 -1.03
C SER A 275 -14.23 -17.26 -2.09
N LEU A 276 -13.31 -16.30 -2.20
CA LEU A 276 -12.15 -16.43 -3.09
C LEU A 276 -11.19 -17.49 -2.56
N PRO A 277 -10.64 -18.36 -3.44
CA PRO A 277 -9.63 -19.31 -3.03
C PRO A 277 -8.40 -18.57 -2.53
N LYS A 278 -7.91 -18.94 -1.33
CA LYS A 278 -6.70 -18.36 -0.76
C LYS A 278 -5.52 -18.58 -1.72
N ARG A 279 -4.84 -17.50 -2.10
CA ARG A 279 -3.60 -17.52 -2.87
C ARG A 279 -2.49 -16.85 -2.08
N TYR A 280 -1.27 -17.34 -2.20
CA TYR A 280 -0.10 -16.73 -1.55
C TYR A 280 0.71 -15.84 -2.49
N GLY A 281 0.50 -15.98 -3.80
CA GLY A 281 1.14 -15.14 -4.80
C GLY A 281 0.39 -15.11 -6.12
N ALA A 282 0.62 -14.05 -6.91
CA ALA A 282 0.12 -13.92 -8.28
C ALA A 282 1.04 -13.00 -9.11
N PRO A 283 1.26 -13.27 -10.41
CA PRO A 283 1.97 -12.37 -11.31
C PRO A 283 1.35 -10.97 -11.36
N VAL A 284 0.02 -10.91 -11.48
CA VAL A 284 -0.72 -9.66 -11.63
C VAL A 284 -2.03 -9.75 -10.84
N PRO A 285 -2.01 -9.59 -9.51
CA PRO A 285 -3.25 -9.43 -8.77
C PRO A 285 -3.90 -8.09 -9.13
N PHE A 286 -5.23 -8.06 -9.22
CA PHE A 286 -5.98 -6.85 -9.48
C PHE A 286 -7.32 -6.83 -8.77
N ILE A 287 -7.81 -5.63 -8.44
CA ILE A 287 -9.14 -5.41 -7.85
C ILE A 287 -10.01 -4.76 -8.91
N VAL A 288 -11.20 -5.32 -9.13
CA VAL A 288 -12.24 -4.65 -9.91
C VAL A 288 -13.17 -3.94 -8.93
N ALA A 289 -13.38 -2.64 -9.10
CA ALA A 289 -14.21 -1.85 -8.22
C ALA A 289 -15.26 -1.07 -9.02
N TYR A 290 -16.41 -0.86 -8.39
CA TYR A 290 -17.49 -0.04 -8.92
C TYR A 290 -17.65 1.22 -8.06
N PHE A 291 -17.92 2.35 -8.72
CA PHE A 291 -17.87 3.67 -8.08
C PHE A 291 -19.21 4.38 -8.15
N MET A 292 -19.73 4.75 -6.98
CA MET A 292 -20.96 5.54 -6.86
C MET A 292 -20.93 6.42 -5.61
N GLU A 293 -21.63 7.54 -5.64
CA GLU A 293 -21.87 8.37 -4.47
C GLU A 293 -23.36 8.54 -4.20
N GLN A 294 -23.69 8.67 -2.93
CA GLN A 294 -25.04 8.98 -2.50
C GLN A 294 -25.23 10.51 -2.51
N VAL A 295 -26.10 10.99 -3.39
CA VAL A 295 -26.43 12.39 -3.60
C VAL A 295 -27.84 12.67 -3.09
N LYS A 296 -27.99 13.72 -2.28
CA LYS A 296 -29.30 14.14 -1.78
C LYS A 296 -30.05 14.93 -2.87
N ARG A 297 -31.16 14.41 -3.36
CA ARG A 297 -32.06 15.07 -4.33
C ARG A 297 -33.42 15.31 -3.66
N GLY A 298 -33.62 16.54 -3.18
CA GLY A 298 -34.80 16.92 -2.42
C GLY A 298 -34.89 16.22 -1.07
N LYS A 299 -35.94 15.40 -0.88
CA LYS A 299 -36.15 14.59 0.34
C LYS A 299 -35.55 13.19 0.25
N ASN A 300 -35.11 12.79 -0.94
CA ASN A 300 -34.60 11.44 -1.21
C ASN A 300 -33.08 11.47 -1.39
N TYR A 301 -32.47 10.31 -1.18
CA TYR A 301 -31.09 10.06 -1.56
C TYR A 301 -31.08 9.18 -2.81
N GLU A 302 -30.32 9.61 -3.81
CA GLU A 302 -30.11 8.91 -5.07
C GLU A 302 -28.63 8.53 -5.17
N TRP A 303 -28.31 7.42 -5.84
CA TRP A 303 -26.91 7.08 -6.09
C TRP A 303 -26.55 7.50 -7.50
N ASP A 304 -25.57 8.38 -7.61
CA ASP A 304 -25.00 8.85 -8.86
C ASP A 304 -23.67 8.13 -9.13
N PRO A 305 -23.38 7.79 -10.39
CA PRO A 305 -22.12 7.15 -10.73
C PRO A 305 -20.93 8.11 -10.61
N ILE A 306 -19.81 7.58 -10.16
CA ILE A 306 -18.50 8.27 -10.24
C ILE A 306 -17.67 7.56 -11.29
N PHE A 307 -16.91 8.31 -12.09
CA PHE A 307 -15.99 7.76 -13.08
C PHE A 307 -14.58 7.85 -12.52
N GLU A 308 -13.87 6.73 -12.41
CA GLU A 308 -12.50 6.67 -11.88
C GLU A 308 -11.51 6.10 -12.90
N ASP A 309 -10.23 6.38 -12.67
CA ASP A 309 -9.12 5.89 -13.46
C ASP A 309 -8.77 4.45 -13.10
N SER A 310 -8.46 3.62 -14.09
CA SER A 310 -7.83 2.32 -13.84
C SER A 310 -6.33 2.50 -13.64
N MET A 311 -5.79 1.97 -12.54
CA MET A 311 -4.44 2.25 -12.07
C MET A 311 -3.56 1.00 -12.07
N LEU A 312 -2.28 1.19 -12.37
CA LEU A 312 -1.20 0.21 -12.17
C LEU A 312 -0.31 0.71 -11.04
N TYR A 313 -0.12 -0.14 -10.03
CA TYR A 313 0.74 0.09 -8.87
C TYR A 313 1.98 -0.79 -8.94
N TRP A 314 3.14 -0.16 -8.84
CA TRP A 314 4.43 -0.83 -8.81
C TRP A 314 4.82 -1.16 -7.37
N VAL A 315 5.03 -2.44 -7.09
CA VAL A 315 5.32 -2.94 -5.74
C VAL A 315 6.78 -3.35 -5.66
N ARG A 316 7.50 -2.88 -4.64
CA ARG A 316 8.87 -3.31 -4.33
C ARG A 316 9.03 -3.49 -2.83
N ASP A 317 9.58 -4.63 -2.42
CA ASP A 317 9.78 -4.97 -1.01
C ASP A 317 8.50 -4.77 -0.19
N GLY A 318 7.38 -5.21 -0.77
CA GLY A 318 6.05 -5.20 -0.14
C GLY A 318 5.34 -3.85 -0.07
N VAL A 319 5.91 -2.77 -0.60
CA VAL A 319 5.26 -1.44 -0.59
C VAL A 319 5.09 -0.92 -2.00
N ILE A 320 4.12 -0.02 -2.19
CA ILE A 320 3.98 0.73 -3.43
C ILE A 320 5.17 1.69 -3.55
N VAL A 321 5.80 1.73 -4.72
CA VAL A 321 6.92 2.64 -5.03
C VAL A 321 6.67 3.51 -6.24
N ASP A 322 5.63 3.26 -7.04
CA ASP A 322 5.21 4.14 -8.13
C ASP A 322 3.78 3.79 -8.55
N GLU A 323 3.08 4.72 -9.20
CA GLU A 323 1.72 4.54 -9.71
C GLU A 323 1.57 5.18 -11.09
N GLU A 324 0.83 4.53 -11.99
CA GLU A 324 0.53 5.08 -13.32
C GLU A 324 -0.82 4.59 -13.85
N LEU A 325 -1.37 5.30 -14.83
CA LEU A 325 -2.61 4.92 -15.50
C LEU A 325 -2.43 3.59 -16.25
N LEU A 326 -3.34 2.64 -16.02
CA LEU A 326 -3.43 1.39 -16.77
C LEU A 326 -4.20 1.59 -18.08
N THR A 327 -5.31 2.31 -18.03
CA THR A 327 -6.11 2.73 -19.19
C THR A 327 -6.30 4.25 -19.17
N THR A 328 -6.68 4.83 -20.31
CA THR A 328 -6.81 6.30 -20.45
C THR A 328 -8.21 6.83 -20.20
N ARG A 329 -9.24 5.97 -20.26
CA ARG A 329 -10.62 6.38 -20.07
C ARG A 329 -11.02 6.12 -18.63
N ARG A 330 -11.78 7.06 -18.07
CA ARG A 330 -12.43 6.90 -16.78
C ARG A 330 -13.74 6.12 -16.94
N SER A 331 -14.02 5.24 -15.99
CA SER A 331 -15.20 4.38 -16.01
C SER A 331 -15.80 4.25 -14.61
N GLN A 332 -17.09 3.91 -14.56
CA GLN A 332 -17.78 3.60 -13.30
C GLN A 332 -17.33 2.26 -12.71
N THR A 333 -16.82 1.38 -13.58
CA THR A 333 -16.10 0.18 -13.19
C THR A 333 -14.64 0.40 -13.58
N ALA A 334 -13.76 0.51 -12.60
CA ALA A 334 -12.32 0.68 -12.83
C ALA A 334 -11.54 -0.37 -12.02
N LEU A 335 -10.25 -0.49 -12.29
CA LEU A 335 -9.42 -1.53 -11.67
C LEU A 335 -8.09 -1.01 -11.14
N ALA A 336 -7.64 -1.60 -10.03
CA ALA A 336 -6.28 -1.46 -9.51
C ALA A 336 -5.51 -2.73 -9.82
N CYS A 337 -4.41 -2.62 -10.56
CA CYS A 337 -3.50 -3.70 -10.91
C CYS A 337 -2.18 -3.55 -10.17
N PHE A 338 -1.60 -4.63 -9.64
CA PHE A 338 -0.33 -4.58 -8.92
C PHE A 338 0.73 -5.40 -9.65
N VAL A 339 1.94 -4.86 -9.78
CA VAL A 339 3.04 -5.48 -10.53
C VAL A 339 4.34 -5.36 -9.76
N ASP A 340 5.14 -6.44 -9.76
CA ASP A 340 6.49 -6.43 -9.19
C ASP A 340 7.43 -5.46 -9.92
N ALA A 341 8.08 -4.61 -9.13
CA ALA A 341 9.04 -3.62 -9.56
C ALA A 341 10.49 -4.02 -9.26
N ALA A 342 10.75 -5.24 -8.77
CA ALA A 342 12.11 -5.71 -8.52
C ALA A 342 12.97 -5.66 -9.81
N GLY A 343 14.20 -5.17 -9.67
CA GLY A 343 15.16 -5.01 -10.77
C GLY A 343 14.92 -3.82 -11.70
N LEU A 344 13.86 -3.04 -11.52
CA LEU A 344 13.67 -1.80 -12.28
C LEU A 344 14.53 -0.67 -11.71
N PRO A 345 15.17 0.19 -12.54
CA PRO A 345 15.87 1.36 -12.03
C PRO A 345 14.87 2.34 -11.38
N THR A 346 15.27 2.94 -10.26
CA THR A 346 14.52 4.01 -9.59
C THR A 346 15.25 5.34 -9.69
N ASP A 347 14.54 6.44 -9.47
CA ASP A 347 15.20 7.68 -9.13
C ASP A 347 15.94 7.56 -7.77
N LEU A 348 16.67 8.63 -7.40
CA LEU A 348 17.39 8.67 -6.12
C LEU A 348 16.47 8.55 -4.91
N THR A 349 15.18 8.85 -5.09
CA THR A 349 14.21 8.72 -4.01
C THR A 349 13.81 7.29 -3.73
N THR A 350 14.00 6.40 -4.71
CA THR A 350 13.54 5.00 -4.71
C THR A 350 12.01 4.84 -4.64
N PHE A 351 11.27 5.95 -4.76
CA PHE A 351 9.81 6.05 -4.76
C PHE A 351 9.27 6.56 -6.10
N ARG A 352 10.10 6.51 -7.15
CA ARG A 352 9.65 6.55 -8.54
C ARG A 352 10.52 5.65 -9.38
N LEU A 353 9.91 4.95 -10.32
CA LEU A 353 10.65 4.16 -11.31
C LEU A 353 11.13 5.08 -12.44
N GLN A 354 12.33 4.82 -12.95
CA GLN A 354 12.78 5.50 -14.16
C GLN A 354 12.03 4.95 -15.38
N GLU A 355 11.77 5.83 -16.35
CA GLU A 355 11.21 5.41 -17.63
C GLU A 355 12.22 4.54 -18.39
N GLY A 356 11.77 3.39 -18.89
CA GLY A 356 12.65 2.44 -19.54
C GLY A 356 11.91 1.36 -20.32
N PRO A 357 12.61 0.64 -21.22
CA PRO A 357 11.99 -0.39 -22.06
C PRO A 357 11.41 -1.54 -21.23
N GLU A 358 12.07 -1.95 -20.14
CA GLU A 358 11.58 -3.03 -19.28
C GLU A 358 10.32 -2.63 -18.49
N ARG A 359 10.25 -1.39 -17.98
CA ARG A 359 9.02 -0.86 -17.34
C ARG A 359 7.83 -0.91 -18.31
N LYS A 360 8.03 -0.41 -19.53
CA LYS A 360 7.01 -0.41 -20.59
C LYS A 360 6.58 -1.82 -20.98
N ARG A 361 7.54 -2.75 -21.11
CA ARG A 361 7.28 -4.16 -21.38
C ARG A 361 6.44 -4.80 -20.26
N ARG A 362 6.81 -4.61 -19.00
CA ARG A 362 6.07 -5.17 -17.86
C ARG A 362 4.65 -4.60 -17.76
N LYS A 363 4.47 -3.31 -18.04
CA LYS A 363 3.14 -2.69 -18.16
C LYS A 363 2.29 -3.36 -19.25
N ALA A 364 2.84 -3.57 -20.44
CA ALA A 364 2.12 -4.23 -21.53
C ALA A 364 1.72 -5.67 -21.17
N LEU A 365 2.63 -6.42 -20.55
CA LEU A 365 2.34 -7.77 -20.05
C LEU A 365 1.26 -7.76 -18.96
N ALA A 366 1.28 -6.77 -18.06
CA ALA A 366 0.26 -6.62 -17.03
C ALA A 366 -1.11 -6.33 -17.62
N ARG A 367 -1.20 -5.44 -18.63
CA ARG A 367 -2.46 -5.17 -19.36
C ARG A 367 -3.02 -6.44 -20.00
N GLN A 368 -2.17 -7.21 -20.68
CA GLN A 368 -2.57 -8.48 -21.29
C GLN A 368 -3.05 -9.49 -20.24
N SER A 369 -2.35 -9.59 -19.12
CA SER A 369 -2.69 -10.49 -18.01
C SER A 369 -4.02 -10.13 -17.36
N VAL A 370 -4.26 -8.84 -17.09
CA VAL A 370 -5.54 -8.35 -16.56
C VAL A 370 -6.68 -8.63 -17.54
N ARG A 371 -6.49 -8.34 -18.84
CA ARG A 371 -7.50 -8.61 -19.87
C ARG A 371 -7.89 -10.09 -19.90
N ASN A 372 -6.92 -11.00 -19.86
CA ASN A 372 -7.18 -12.43 -19.83
C ASN A 372 -7.94 -12.82 -18.55
N GLY A 373 -7.54 -12.28 -17.39
CA GLY A 373 -8.25 -12.49 -16.13
C GLY A 373 -9.69 -11.97 -16.13
N LEU A 374 -9.97 -10.83 -16.79
CA LEU A 374 -11.33 -10.32 -16.96
C LEU A 374 -12.18 -11.23 -17.88
N ALA A 375 -11.59 -11.81 -18.93
CA ALA A 375 -12.29 -12.75 -19.81
C ALA A 375 -12.69 -14.05 -19.08
N GLU A 376 -11.86 -14.53 -18.16
CA GLU A 376 -12.22 -15.67 -17.30
C GLU A 376 -13.42 -15.35 -16.41
N LEU A 377 -13.47 -14.13 -15.85
CA LEU A 377 -14.61 -13.66 -15.06
C LEU A 377 -15.91 -13.62 -15.87
N GLU A 378 -15.84 -13.34 -17.18
CA GLU A 378 -17.02 -13.26 -18.06
C GLU A 378 -17.57 -14.60 -18.57
N SER A 379 -16.73 -15.63 -18.61
CA SER A 379 -17.12 -16.95 -19.14
C SER A 379 -18.32 -17.60 -18.42
N MET A 380 -18.80 -17.02 -17.32
CA MET A 380 -19.98 -17.46 -16.57
C MET A 380 -21.19 -16.49 -16.63
N GLU A 381 -21.22 -15.54 -17.58
CA GLU A 381 -22.31 -14.55 -17.74
C GLU A 381 -23.64 -15.20 -18.15
N GLY A 382 -23.58 -16.23 -19.02
CA GLY A 382 -24.73 -16.95 -19.54
C GLY A 382 -25.61 -17.60 -18.46
N PRO A 383 -25.04 -18.40 -17.55
CA PRO A 383 -25.74 -18.94 -16.38
C PRO A 383 -26.45 -17.86 -15.56
N LEU A 384 -25.83 -16.69 -15.38
CA LEU A 384 -26.36 -15.60 -14.56
C LEU A 384 -27.54 -14.88 -15.20
N LYS A 385 -27.39 -14.46 -16.46
CA LYS A 385 -28.49 -13.88 -17.24
C LYS A 385 -29.68 -14.85 -17.28
N SER A 386 -29.42 -16.16 -17.32
CA SER A 386 -30.46 -17.19 -17.22
C SER A 386 -31.14 -17.23 -15.84
N MET A 387 -30.41 -17.04 -14.73
CA MET A 387 -30.99 -17.01 -13.39
C MET A 387 -31.76 -15.72 -13.09
N VAL A 388 -31.26 -14.56 -13.53
CA VAL A 388 -31.97 -13.28 -13.41
C VAL A 388 -33.25 -13.28 -14.24
N SER A 389 -33.19 -13.79 -15.48
CA SER A 389 -34.37 -13.91 -16.35
C SER A 389 -35.37 -14.98 -15.86
N LYS A 390 -34.90 -16.11 -15.32
CA LYS A 390 -35.75 -17.16 -14.71
C LYS A 390 -36.30 -16.77 -13.34
N GLY A 391 -35.66 -15.81 -12.65
CA GLY A 391 -36.16 -15.21 -11.41
C GLY A 391 -37.52 -14.49 -11.56
N LYS A 392 -38.02 -14.32 -12.80
CA LYS A 392 -39.38 -13.87 -13.10
C LYS A 392 -40.48 -14.91 -12.81
N ILE A 393 -40.15 -16.15 -12.40
CA ILE A 393 -41.14 -17.23 -12.16
C ILE A 393 -41.52 -17.44 -10.68
N LEU A 394 -40.78 -16.88 -9.72
CA LEU A 394 -41.18 -16.93 -8.30
C LEU A 394 -41.44 -15.52 -7.79
N GLY A 395 -42.70 -15.09 -7.94
CA GLY A 395 -43.23 -13.82 -7.47
C GLY A 395 -43.14 -13.66 -5.96
N TYR A 396 -41.97 -13.25 -5.47
CA TYR A 396 -41.81 -12.64 -4.18
C TYR A 396 -41.25 -11.22 -4.35
N VAL A 397 -42.07 -10.29 -3.86
CA VAL A 397 -41.94 -8.84 -3.92
C VAL A 397 -40.69 -8.36 -3.15
N ALA A 398 -40.04 -7.37 -3.75
CA ALA A 398 -39.11 -6.39 -3.16
C ALA A 398 -37.67 -6.83 -2.81
N GLY A 399 -36.71 -6.27 -3.55
CA GLY A 399 -35.35 -5.93 -3.11
C GLY A 399 -34.37 -7.07 -2.87
N GLY A 400 -34.79 -8.13 -2.19
CA GLY A 400 -33.91 -9.17 -1.65
C GLY A 400 -33.56 -10.32 -2.60
N SER A 401 -34.31 -10.52 -3.69
CA SER A 401 -34.15 -11.72 -4.54
C SER A 401 -32.81 -11.76 -5.29
N LEU A 402 -32.32 -10.63 -5.83
CA LEU A 402 -30.99 -10.57 -6.45
C LEU A 402 -29.86 -10.67 -5.42
N ALA A 403 -30.04 -10.10 -4.23
CA ALA A 403 -29.07 -10.25 -3.15
C ALA A 403 -29.00 -11.70 -2.65
N LEU A 404 -30.14 -12.36 -2.46
CA LEU A 404 -30.21 -13.77 -2.05
C LEU A 404 -29.69 -14.72 -3.15
N ALA A 405 -30.05 -14.45 -4.41
CA ALA A 405 -29.48 -15.18 -5.55
C ALA A 405 -27.97 -14.97 -5.62
N GLY A 406 -27.51 -13.74 -5.39
CA GLY A 406 -26.10 -13.40 -5.32
C GLY A 406 -25.35 -14.13 -4.20
N VAL A 407 -25.94 -14.27 -3.01
CA VAL A 407 -25.38 -15.10 -1.92
C VAL A 407 -25.27 -16.57 -2.34
N GLY A 408 -26.26 -17.12 -3.04
CA GLY A 408 -26.16 -18.47 -3.62
C GLY A 408 -25.07 -18.57 -4.69
N MET A 409 -24.91 -17.50 -5.49
CA MET A 409 -23.91 -17.41 -6.56
C MET A 409 -22.48 -17.25 -6.04
N LEU A 410 -22.27 -16.74 -4.82
CA LEU A 410 -20.93 -16.64 -4.23
C LEU A 410 -20.20 -18.00 -4.19
N TRP A 411 -20.97 -19.09 -4.08
CA TRP A 411 -20.46 -20.47 -4.11
C TRP A 411 -20.11 -20.96 -5.52
N ALA A 412 -20.79 -20.45 -6.55
CA ALA A 412 -20.56 -20.84 -7.94
C ALA A 412 -19.50 -19.95 -8.62
N ASN A 413 -19.58 -18.64 -8.39
CA ASN A 413 -18.64 -17.64 -8.86
C ASN A 413 -18.70 -16.40 -7.93
N PRO A 414 -17.65 -16.14 -7.12
CA PRO A 414 -17.59 -15.02 -6.19
C PRO A 414 -17.83 -13.65 -6.83
N PHE A 415 -17.32 -13.43 -8.04
CA PHE A 415 -17.46 -12.16 -8.75
C PHE A 415 -18.92 -11.89 -9.11
N TYR A 416 -19.62 -12.84 -9.74
CA TYR A 416 -21.02 -12.62 -10.09
C TYR A 416 -21.94 -12.57 -8.87
N GLY A 417 -21.64 -13.33 -7.83
CA GLY A 417 -22.34 -13.19 -6.56
C GLY A 417 -22.16 -11.77 -6.00
N ALA A 418 -20.95 -11.21 -6.04
CA ALA A 418 -20.71 -9.82 -5.65
C ALA A 418 -21.50 -8.83 -6.51
N VAL A 419 -21.48 -8.96 -7.84
CA VAL A 419 -22.21 -8.07 -8.76
C VAL A 419 -23.71 -8.15 -8.53
N ALA A 420 -24.27 -9.35 -8.35
CA ALA A 420 -25.69 -9.56 -8.08
C ALA A 420 -26.10 -8.99 -6.72
N ILE A 421 -25.29 -9.19 -5.68
CA ILE A 421 -25.56 -8.59 -4.37
C ILE A 421 -25.39 -7.07 -4.44
N VAL A 422 -24.37 -6.52 -5.11
CA VAL A 422 -24.21 -5.07 -5.28
C VAL A 422 -25.44 -4.48 -5.97
N SER A 423 -25.91 -5.14 -7.03
CA SER A 423 -27.11 -4.72 -7.76
C SER A 423 -28.41 -4.80 -6.93
N GLY A 424 -28.49 -5.74 -5.97
CA GLY A 424 -29.66 -5.95 -5.12
C GLY A 424 -29.66 -5.20 -3.79
N ALA A 425 -28.53 -5.16 -3.07
CA ALA A 425 -28.40 -4.75 -1.67
C ALA A 425 -28.31 -3.23 -1.47
N VAL A 426 -27.76 -2.46 -2.44
CA VAL A 426 -27.79 -0.98 -2.35
C VAL A 426 -29.24 -0.47 -2.31
N TRP A 427 -30.22 -1.28 -2.74
CA TRP A 427 -31.58 -0.81 -3.00
C TRP A 427 -32.66 -1.84 -2.67
N ALA A 428 -32.66 -2.31 -1.42
CA ALA A 428 -33.82 -2.97 -0.84
C ALA A 428 -35.02 -1.99 -0.87
N GLY A 429 -35.90 -2.10 -1.88
CA GLY A 429 -37.10 -1.26 -2.02
C GLY A 429 -37.30 -0.59 -3.39
N THR A 430 -36.34 -0.68 -4.34
CA THR A 430 -36.55 -0.20 -5.71
C THR A 430 -37.07 -1.30 -6.64
N GLY A 431 -37.82 -0.94 -7.68
CA GLY A 431 -38.40 -1.89 -8.63
C GLY A 431 -37.34 -2.63 -9.47
N GLY A 432 -37.63 -3.88 -9.87
CA GLY A 432 -36.66 -4.78 -10.51
C GLY A 432 -35.96 -4.26 -11.78
N SER A 433 -36.58 -3.35 -12.54
CA SER A 433 -35.97 -2.73 -13.73
C SER A 433 -34.72 -1.89 -13.40
N THR A 434 -34.67 -1.26 -12.22
CA THR A 434 -33.51 -0.47 -11.78
C THR A 434 -32.32 -1.35 -11.38
N GLN A 435 -32.56 -2.57 -10.92
CA GLN A 435 -31.52 -3.53 -10.56
C GLN A 435 -30.92 -4.18 -11.82
N GLU A 436 -31.77 -4.56 -12.79
CA GLU A 436 -31.33 -5.09 -14.11
C GLU A 436 -30.48 -4.06 -14.87
N ALA A 437 -30.88 -2.78 -14.88
CA ALA A 437 -30.12 -1.71 -15.54
C ALA A 437 -28.72 -1.52 -14.94
N ARG A 438 -28.58 -1.67 -13.62
CA ARG A 438 -27.30 -1.52 -12.92
C ARG A 438 -26.38 -2.72 -13.08
N PHE A 439 -26.93 -3.93 -12.98
CA PHE A 439 -26.18 -5.13 -13.34
C PHE A 439 -25.62 -4.98 -14.76
N SER A 440 -26.45 -4.53 -15.69
CA SER A 440 -26.04 -4.25 -17.08
C SER A 440 -24.98 -3.15 -17.17
N SER A 441 -25.06 -2.10 -16.34
CA SER A 441 -24.05 -1.03 -16.26
C SER A 441 -22.70 -1.55 -15.78
N ILE A 442 -22.67 -2.37 -14.72
CA ILE A 442 -21.43 -2.98 -14.22
C ILE A 442 -20.80 -3.88 -15.28
N MET A 443 -21.59 -4.75 -15.91
CA MET A 443 -21.12 -5.64 -16.97
C MET A 443 -20.63 -4.87 -18.20
N SER A 444 -21.35 -3.83 -18.62
CA SER A 444 -20.91 -2.95 -19.71
C SER A 444 -19.60 -2.25 -19.37
N GLY A 445 -19.41 -1.83 -18.12
CA GLY A 445 -18.16 -1.22 -17.67
C GLY A 445 -16.97 -2.19 -17.73
N ILE A 446 -17.19 -3.48 -17.52
CA ILE A 446 -16.15 -4.52 -17.63
C ILE A 446 -15.78 -4.79 -19.08
N GLU A 447 -16.78 -4.85 -19.97
CA GLU A 447 -16.52 -5.01 -21.41
C GLU A 447 -15.78 -3.79 -21.99
N ASP A 448 -16.15 -2.57 -21.55
CA ASP A 448 -15.43 -1.35 -21.89
C ASP A 448 -13.97 -1.41 -21.42
N LEU A 449 -13.72 -1.85 -20.17
CA LEU A 449 -12.35 -2.04 -19.66
C LEU A 449 -11.54 -3.03 -20.50
N LYS A 450 -12.14 -4.14 -20.91
CA LYS A 450 -11.46 -5.12 -21.78
C LYS A 450 -11.09 -4.52 -23.13
N SER A 451 -12.02 -3.84 -23.78
CA SER A 451 -11.80 -3.18 -25.07
C SER A 451 -10.65 -2.15 -24.97
N GLU A 452 -10.58 -1.39 -23.88
CA GLU A 452 -9.48 -0.44 -23.64
C GLU A 452 -8.13 -1.11 -23.40
N LEU A 453 -8.12 -2.25 -22.72
CA LEU A 453 -6.91 -3.05 -22.53
C LEU A 453 -6.41 -3.69 -23.84
N GLU A 454 -7.26 -3.78 -24.88
CA GLU A 454 -6.86 -4.24 -26.22
C GLU A 454 -6.25 -3.13 -27.10
N GLN A 455 -6.71 -1.89 -26.93
CA GLN A 455 -6.39 -0.78 -27.84
C GLN A 455 -5.11 -0.02 -27.51
N GLY A 456 -4.46 -0.27 -26.37
CA GLY A 456 -3.21 0.38 -26.00
C GLY A 456 -2.25 -0.54 -25.29
#